data_AF-A0A0E3QQ21-F1
#
_entry.id   AF-A0A0E3QQ21-F1
#
_cell.length_a   1.000
_cell.length_b   1.000
_cell.length_c   1.000
_cell.angle_alpha   90.00
_cell.angle_beta   90.00
_cell.angle_gamma   90.00
#
_symmetry.space_group_name_H-M   'P 1'
#
loop_
_entity.id
_entity.type
_entity.pdbx_description
1 polymer ?
#
loop_
_entity_poly.entity_id
_entity_poly.type
_entity_poly.pdbx_seq_one_letter_code
_entity_poly.pdbx_strand_id
1 'polypeptide(L)'
;MDAKTHRSIADELFEDKSPETIKKFLRKNLDSSEPVFIVTDFDKRYPNILKEVFGEKLVHQYCLMHLNKLIVSDFPKKTTIEQELLKYKLLNIFYNSENEI
;
A
#
# COMPACT_ATOMS: atom_id res chain seq x y z
N MET A 1 1.95 12.00 -1.14
CA MET A 1 2.81 13.18 -1.35
C MET A 1 2.10 14.05 -2.37
N ASP A 2 1.99 15.34 -2.14
CA ASP A 2 1.39 16.26 -3.10
C ASP A 2 2.27 16.34 -4.36
N ALA A 3 1.65 16.16 -5.53
CA ALA A 3 2.37 16.02 -6.79
C ALA A 3 3.10 17.30 -7.22
N LYS A 4 2.68 18.47 -6.73
CA LYS A 4 3.28 19.77 -7.10
C LYS A 4 4.39 20.19 -6.14
N THR A 5 4.13 20.04 -4.85
CA THR A 5 5.01 20.53 -3.78
C THR A 5 5.98 19.47 -3.26
N HIS A 6 5.74 18.20 -3.60
CA HIS A 6 6.49 17.04 -3.10
C HIS A 6 6.50 16.94 -1.57
N ARG A 7 5.50 17.52 -0.90
CA ARG A 7 5.33 17.43 0.56
C ARG A 7 4.31 16.37 0.91
N SER A 8 4.34 15.87 2.14
CA SER A 8 3.24 15.06 2.68
C SER A 8 1.94 15.85 2.61
N ILE A 9 0.86 15.21 2.18
CA ILE A 9 -0.48 15.85 2.06
C ILE A 9 -1.02 16.17 3.46
N ALA A 10 -0.91 15.19 4.35
CA ALA A 10 -1.20 15.31 5.78
C ALA A 10 -0.37 14.28 6.54
N ASP A 11 -0.04 14.61 7.79
CA ASP A 11 0.61 13.71 8.75
C ASP A 11 0.10 14.09 10.15
N GLU A 12 -0.41 13.11 10.89
CA GLU A 12 -1.01 13.30 12.22
C GLU A 12 -0.69 12.07 13.09
N LEU A 13 -0.32 12.31 14.35
CA LEU A 13 -0.08 11.25 15.33
C LEU A 13 -1.34 11.02 16.17
N PHE A 14 -1.71 9.75 16.32
CA PHE A 14 -2.83 9.31 17.16
C PHE A 14 -2.36 8.21 18.11
N GLU A 15 -2.95 8.17 19.31
CA GLU A 15 -2.68 7.14 20.32
C GLU A 15 -3.31 5.79 19.98
N ASP A 16 -4.28 5.77 19.06
CA ASP A 16 -4.96 4.57 18.57
C ASP A 16 -5.03 4.52 17.03
N LYS A 17 -5.04 3.31 16.50
CA LYS A 17 -5.27 3.02 15.07
C LYS A 17 -6.65 2.37 14.89
N SER A 18 -7.69 2.94 15.49
CA SER A 18 -9.07 2.46 15.31
C SER A 18 -9.61 2.80 13.91
N PRO A 19 -10.61 2.04 13.40
CA PRO A 19 -11.28 2.37 12.15
C PRO A 19 -11.81 3.80 12.12
N GLU A 20 -12.40 4.27 13.20
CA GLU A 20 -13.00 5.61 13.32
C GLU A 20 -11.94 6.72 13.25
N THR A 21 -10.80 6.53 13.92
CA THR A 21 -9.66 7.45 13.85
C THR A 21 -9.13 7.57 12.42
N ILE A 22 -8.98 6.45 11.71
CA ILE A 22 -8.57 6.44 10.30
C ILE A 22 -9.60 7.14 9.42
N LYS A 23 -10.90 6.82 9.55
CA LYS A 23 -11.99 7.46 8.78
C LYS A 23 -11.99 8.97 8.96
N LYS A 24 -11.83 9.44 10.21
CA LYS A 24 -11.79 10.87 10.54
C LYS A 24 -10.60 11.56 9.89
N PHE A 25 -9.42 10.95 9.95
CA PHE A 25 -8.21 11.47 9.29
C PHE A 25 -8.40 11.58 7.77
N LEU A 26 -8.94 10.54 7.12
CA LEU A 26 -9.15 10.52 5.68
C LEU A 26 -10.16 11.60 5.23
N ARG A 27 -11.33 11.67 5.87
CA ARG A 27 -12.38 12.65 5.52
C ARG A 27 -11.96 14.10 5.74
N LYS A 28 -11.06 14.35 6.69
CA LYS A 28 -10.53 15.69 6.98
C LYS A 28 -9.55 16.16 5.91
N ASN A 29 -8.75 15.22 5.36
CA ASN A 29 -7.56 15.56 4.58
C ASN A 29 -7.67 15.21 3.09
N LEU A 30 -8.63 14.39 2.68
CA LEU A 30 -8.82 13.95 1.30
C LEU A 30 -10.23 14.28 0.80
N ASP A 31 -10.32 14.69 -0.45
CA ASP A 31 -11.61 14.89 -1.13
C ASP A 31 -12.21 13.54 -1.55
N SER A 32 -13.41 13.24 -1.06
CA SER A 32 -14.18 12.03 -1.42
C SER A 32 -15.16 12.26 -2.58
N SER A 33 -15.17 13.46 -3.16
CA SER A 33 -16.01 13.80 -4.31
C SER A 33 -15.48 13.20 -5.62
N GLU A 34 -14.17 12.99 -5.75
CA GLU A 34 -13.51 12.47 -6.95
C GLU A 34 -13.08 10.98 -6.82
N PRO A 35 -12.87 10.27 -7.94
CA PRO A 35 -12.19 8.97 -7.94
C PRO A 35 -10.82 9.04 -7.28
N VAL A 36 -10.52 8.08 -6.42
CA VAL A 36 -9.27 8.06 -5.66
C VAL A 36 -8.57 6.71 -5.78
N PHE A 37 -7.28 6.77 -6.10
CA PHE A 37 -6.39 5.62 -6.03
C PHE A 37 -5.59 5.66 -4.73
N ILE A 38 -5.76 4.67 -3.87
CA ILE A 38 -5.12 4.61 -2.55
C ILE A 38 -4.27 3.36 -2.45
N VAL A 39 -3.02 3.56 -2.05
CA VAL A 39 -2.07 2.49 -1.73
C VAL A 39 -1.83 2.45 -0.22
N THR A 40 -2.09 1.31 0.42
CA THR A 40 -1.87 1.13 1.87
C THR A 40 -0.86 0.02 2.15
N ASP A 41 -0.38 -0.06 3.39
CA ASP A 41 0.27 -1.29 3.88
C ASP A 41 -0.73 -2.48 3.93
N PHE A 42 -0.27 -3.63 4.44
CA PHE A 42 -1.02 -4.89 4.50
C PHE A 42 -1.98 -5.02 5.70
N ASP A 43 -2.35 -3.93 6.38
CA ASP A 43 -3.38 -3.97 7.42
C ASP A 43 -4.74 -4.32 6.79
N LYS A 44 -5.25 -5.50 7.16
CA LYS A 44 -6.47 -6.11 6.60
C LYS A 44 -7.74 -5.30 6.85
N ARG A 45 -7.69 -4.26 7.69
CA ARG A 45 -8.83 -3.39 7.99
C ARG A 45 -9.06 -2.33 6.94
N TYR A 46 -8.02 -1.94 6.18
CA TYR A 46 -8.12 -0.85 5.20
C TYR A 46 -9.19 -1.05 4.13
N PRO A 47 -9.38 -2.24 3.50
CA PRO A 47 -10.39 -2.40 2.46
C PRO A 47 -11.80 -1.98 2.92
N ASN A 48 -12.22 -2.42 4.11
CA ASN A 48 -13.54 -2.08 4.66
C ASN A 48 -13.62 -0.59 5.02
N ILE A 49 -12.59 -0.07 5.70
CA ILE A 49 -12.53 1.35 6.10
C ILE A 49 -12.59 2.28 4.89
N LEU A 50 -11.79 2.01 3.86
CA LEU A 50 -11.71 2.83 2.65
C LEU A 50 -13.01 2.75 1.86
N LYS A 51 -13.62 1.56 1.75
CA LYS A 51 -14.92 1.39 1.08
C LYS A 51 -16.02 2.20 1.77
N GLU A 52 -16.02 2.30 3.09
CA GLU A 52 -16.96 3.15 3.83
C GLU A 52 -16.73 4.66 3.64
N VAL A 53 -15.52 5.09 3.30
CA VAL A 53 -15.18 6.52 3.11
C VAL A 53 -15.40 6.96 1.66
N PHE A 54 -14.97 6.14 0.70
CA PHE A 54 -14.90 6.51 -0.72
C PHE A 54 -15.90 5.75 -1.61
N GLY A 55 -16.50 4.65 -1.13
CA GLY A 55 -17.47 3.86 -1.88
C GLY A 55 -16.93 3.34 -3.21
N GLU A 56 -17.76 3.44 -4.26
CA GLU A 56 -17.43 2.96 -5.62
C GLU A 56 -16.34 3.80 -6.33
N LYS A 57 -15.93 4.93 -5.76
CA LYS A 57 -14.88 5.80 -6.31
C LYS A 57 -13.47 5.32 -5.95
N LEU A 58 -13.37 4.30 -5.12
CA LEU A 58 -12.11 3.77 -4.61
C LEU A 58 -11.50 2.77 -5.59
N VAL A 59 -10.24 3.00 -5.96
CA VAL A 59 -9.33 1.96 -6.43
C VAL A 59 -8.29 1.73 -5.35
N HIS A 60 -8.34 0.57 -4.70
CA HIS A 60 -7.44 0.22 -3.59
C HIS A 60 -6.42 -0.83 -4.02
N GLN A 61 -5.15 -0.59 -3.73
CA GLN A 61 -4.06 -1.54 -3.93
C GLN A 61 -3.20 -1.65 -2.67
N TYR A 62 -2.69 -2.85 -2.37
CA TYR A 62 -1.65 -3.02 -1.36
C TYR A 62 -0.27 -2.60 -1.88
N CYS A 63 0.51 -1.98 -1.01
CA CYS A 63 1.81 -1.43 -1.33
C CYS A 63 2.82 -2.53 -1.70
N LEU A 64 3.25 -2.56 -2.97
CA LEU A 64 4.27 -3.50 -3.45
C LEU A 64 5.59 -3.37 -2.69
N MET A 65 5.98 -2.16 -2.25
CA MET A 65 7.19 -1.98 -1.45
C MET A 65 7.08 -2.71 -0.10
N HIS A 66 5.93 -2.64 0.58
CA HIS A 66 5.72 -3.38 1.83
C HIS A 66 5.72 -4.90 1.59
N LEU A 67 5.16 -5.35 0.47
CA LEU A 67 5.18 -6.77 0.08
C LEU A 67 6.61 -7.25 -0.10
N ASN A 68 7.39 -6.51 -0.89
CA ASN A 68 8.78 -6.85 -1.17
C ASN A 68 9.62 -6.87 0.12
N LYS A 69 9.36 -5.95 1.04
CA LYS A 69 10.01 -5.94 2.36
C LYS A 69 9.68 -7.19 3.17
N LEU A 70 8.41 -7.62 3.18
CA LEU A 70 7.97 -8.84 3.85
C LEU A 70 8.61 -10.09 3.21
N ILE A 71 8.56 -10.20 1.89
CA ILE A 71 9.19 -11.30 1.15
C ILE A 71 10.67 -11.37 1.51
N VAL A 72 11.42 -10.26 1.44
CA VAL A 72 12.86 -10.25 1.74
C VAL A 72 13.13 -10.60 3.20
N SER A 73 12.28 -10.20 4.15
CA SER A 73 12.47 -10.51 5.57
C SER A 73 12.31 -11.99 5.91
N ASP A 74 11.59 -12.76 5.08
CA ASP A 74 11.39 -14.20 5.30
C ASP A 74 12.62 -15.05 4.93
N PHE A 75 13.62 -14.46 4.25
CA PHE A 75 14.85 -15.17 3.86
C PHE A 75 16.04 -14.83 4.77
N PRO A 76 16.94 -15.81 5.03
CA PRO A 76 18.15 -15.56 5.83
C PRO A 76 19.14 -14.65 5.08
N LYS A 77 19.95 -13.89 5.84
CA LYS A 77 21.02 -13.04 5.27
C LYS A 77 22.05 -13.83 4.44
N LYS A 78 22.33 -15.07 4.82
CA LYS A 78 23.14 -16.03 4.06
C LYS A 78 22.20 -17.10 3.51
N THR A 79 21.83 -16.94 2.24
CA THR A 79 20.81 -17.74 1.55
C THR A 79 21.47 -18.72 0.56
N THR A 80 20.79 -19.82 0.26
CA THR A 80 21.22 -20.73 -0.82
C THR A 80 20.79 -20.18 -2.18
N ILE A 81 21.40 -20.68 -3.27
CA ILE A 81 21.01 -20.29 -4.64
C ILE A 81 19.54 -20.63 -4.92
N GLU A 82 19.06 -21.78 -4.41
CA GLU A 82 17.66 -22.20 -4.57
C GLU A 82 16.69 -21.23 -3.87
N GLN A 83 17.02 -20.81 -2.66
CA GLN A 83 16.25 -19.82 -1.91
C GLN A 83 16.29 -18.44 -2.58
N GLU A 84 17.43 -18.04 -3.14
CA GLU A 84 17.54 -16.78 -3.90
C GLU A 84 16.66 -16.81 -5.15
N LEU A 85 16.66 -17.92 -5.90
CA LEU A 85 15.78 -18.10 -7.05
C LEU A 85 14.31 -18.03 -6.66
N LEU A 86 13.92 -18.67 -5.55
CA LEU A 86 12.55 -18.60 -5.03
C LEU A 86 12.17 -17.16 -4.66
N LYS A 87 13.05 -16.46 -3.93
CA LYS A 87 12.85 -15.05 -3.56
C LYS A 87 12.63 -14.17 -4.79
N TYR A 88 13.43 -14.34 -5.83
CA TYR A 88 13.31 -13.58 -7.08
C TYR A 88 12.02 -13.87 -7.84
N LYS A 89 11.57 -15.12 -7.85
CA LYS A 89 10.24 -15.47 -8.40
C LYS A 89 9.12 -14.80 -7.62
N LEU A 90 9.18 -14.78 -6.28
CA LEU A 90 8.18 -14.12 -5.44
C LEU A 90 8.16 -12.60 -5.61
N LEU A 91 9.34 -11.98 -5.77
CA LEU A 91 9.49 -10.55 -6.08
C LEU A 91 9.11 -10.21 -7.52
N ASN A 92 8.78 -11.21 -8.34
CA ASN A 92 8.40 -11.08 -9.74
C ASN A 92 9.43 -10.26 -10.57
N ILE A 93 10.73 -10.39 -10.27
CA ILE A 93 11.77 -9.57 -10.94
C ILE A 93 11.97 -9.92 -12.41
N PHE A 94 11.50 -11.09 -12.84
CA PHE A 94 11.57 -11.57 -14.22
C PHE A 94 10.28 -11.27 -15.00
N TYR A 95 9.41 -10.42 -14.46
CA TYR A 95 8.18 -10.03 -15.12
C TYR A 95 8.47 -9.37 -16.47
N ASN A 96 7.86 -9.88 -17.54
CA ASN A 96 7.96 -9.28 -18.86
C ASN A 96 6.89 -8.19 -19.01
N SER A 97 7.29 -6.93 -18.96
CA SER A 97 6.41 -5.77 -19.14
C SER A 97 6.03 -5.50 -20.60
N GLU A 98 6.59 -6.20 -21.58
CA GLU A 98 6.20 -6.08 -23.01
C GLU A 98 4.73 -6.47 -23.26
N ASN A 99 4.12 -7.21 -22.33
CA ASN A 99 2.72 -7.62 -22.39
C ASN A 99 1.76 -6.66 -21.65
N GLU A 100 2.26 -5.56 -21.07
CA GLU A 100 1.40 -4.54 -20.48
C GLU A 100 0.84 -3.63 -21.61
N ILE A 101 -0.48 -3.52 -21.69
CA ILE A 101 -1.25 -2.80 -22.72
C ILE A 101 -1.31 -1.30 -22.41
#